data_AF-A0A9D8XCA2-F1
#
_entry.id   AF-A0A9D8XCA2-F1
#
_cell.length_a   1.000
_cell.length_b   1.000
_cell.length_c   1.000
_cell.angle_alpha   90.00
_cell.angle_beta   90.00
_cell.angle_gamma   90.00
#
_symmetry.space_group_name_H-M   'P 1'
#
loop_
_entity.id
_entity.type
_entity.pdbx_description
1 polymer ?
#
loop_
_entity_poly.entity_id
_entity_poly.type
_entity_poly.pdbx_seq_one_letter_code
_entity_poly.pdbx_strand_id
1 'polypeptide(L)'
;MICSIIQFDQKPDVFQPLETVSGTFRLEDVELESVNRLEFSVVWYTEGKGDEDIGVHFFETLDWTNGLLGAVSANDAHPAPRNSVCRIPDGDEKGETFSFSVTLPSSPLSYYGMILKIHWCVRVRIFLKNGREVKSEKFFTVGSVPKVQVDLN
;
A
#
# COMPACT_ATOMS: atom_id res chain seq x y z
N MET A 1 -3.34 -16.83 -10.98
CA MET A 1 -2.06 -16.33 -10.42
C MET A 1 -2.46 -15.17 -9.56
N ILE A 2 -2.30 -15.24 -8.24
CA ILE A 2 -2.82 -14.17 -7.38
C ILE A 2 -2.08 -12.89 -7.73
N CYS A 3 -2.83 -11.90 -8.20
CA CYS A 3 -2.35 -10.57 -8.51
C CYS A 3 -3.05 -9.60 -7.56
N SER A 4 -2.30 -8.63 -7.05
CA SER A 4 -2.96 -7.46 -6.47
C SER A 4 -2.50 -6.21 -7.17
N ILE A 5 -3.47 -5.41 -7.59
CA ILE A 5 -3.25 -4.18 -8.35
C ILE A 5 -3.53 -3.03 -7.40
N ILE A 6 -2.51 -2.21 -7.13
CA ILE A 6 -2.63 -1.02 -6.27
C ILE A 6 -2.79 0.22 -7.17
N GLN A 7 -3.81 1.02 -6.92
CA GLN A 7 -4.11 2.25 -7.61
C GLN A 7 -4.16 3.41 -6.61
N PHE A 8 -3.60 4.56 -6.98
CA PHE A 8 -3.71 5.77 -6.18
C PHE A 8 -4.74 6.67 -6.84
N ASP A 9 -5.49 7.42 -6.04
CA ASP A 9 -6.59 8.26 -6.55
C ASP A 9 -6.07 9.48 -7.32
N GLN A 10 -4.84 9.89 -7.04
CA GLN A 10 -4.19 11.03 -7.68
C GLN A 10 -2.98 10.63 -8.53
N LYS A 11 -2.66 11.49 -9.50
CA LYS A 11 -1.45 11.43 -10.34
C LYS A 11 -0.82 12.83 -10.44
N PRO A 12 0.53 12.96 -10.40
CA PRO A 12 1.53 11.90 -10.24
C PRO A 12 1.55 11.31 -8.82
N ASP A 13 2.24 10.18 -8.63
CA ASP A 13 2.36 9.48 -7.33
C ASP A 13 3.38 10.21 -6.41
N VAL A 14 3.19 11.52 -6.21
CA VAL A 14 4.03 12.41 -5.40
C VAL A 14 3.15 13.12 -4.38
N PHE A 15 3.49 12.95 -3.11
CA PHE A 15 2.72 13.45 -1.96
C PHE A 15 3.60 14.34 -1.10
N GLN A 16 3.03 15.37 -0.49
CA GLN A 16 3.72 16.20 0.49
C GLN A 16 3.67 15.57 1.89
N PRO A 17 4.59 15.93 2.78
CA PRO A 17 4.49 15.56 4.18
C PRO A 17 3.15 16.01 4.77
N LEU A 18 2.56 15.19 5.65
CA LEU A 18 1.22 15.41 6.23
C LEU A 18 0.05 15.34 5.23
N GLU A 19 0.31 15.05 3.95
CA GLU A 19 -0.74 14.75 2.97
C GLU A 19 -1.30 13.34 3.20
N THR A 20 -2.53 13.11 2.73
CA THR A 20 -3.14 11.79 2.71
C THR A 20 -2.82 11.07 1.40
N VAL A 21 -2.20 9.90 1.50
CA VAL A 21 -2.13 8.92 0.41
C VAL A 21 -3.40 8.06 0.44
N SER A 22 -4.19 8.12 -0.63
CA SER A 22 -5.41 7.32 -0.77
C SER A 22 -5.44 6.59 -2.11
N GLY A 23 -6.20 5.51 -2.14
CA GLY A 23 -6.24 4.62 -3.28
C GLY A 23 -7.11 3.41 -3.08
N THR A 24 -7.00 2.50 -4.02
CA THR A 24 -7.62 1.17 -3.96
C THR A 24 -6.59 0.08 -4.20
N PHE A 25 -6.85 -1.11 -3.69
CA PHE A 25 -6.21 -2.33 -4.16
C PHE A 25 -7.23 -3.43 -4.37
N ARG A 26 -7.04 -4.23 -5.42
CA ARG A 26 -7.92 -5.35 -5.75
C ARG A 26 -7.17 -6.66 -5.62
N LEU A 27 -7.81 -7.66 -5.03
CA LEU A 27 -7.38 -9.04 -5.02
C LEU A 27 -8.05 -9.78 -6.18
N GLU A 28 -7.27 -10.21 -7.16
CA GLU A 28 -7.78 -10.94 -8.33
C GLU A 28 -7.33 -12.41 -8.29
N ASP A 29 -8.22 -13.30 -8.75
CA ASP A 29 -7.99 -14.76 -8.80
C ASP A 29 -7.57 -15.35 -7.44
N VAL A 30 -8.14 -14.83 -6.34
CA VAL A 30 -7.91 -15.33 -4.98
C VAL A 30 -9.05 -16.24 -4.56
N GLU A 31 -8.74 -17.51 -4.31
CA GLU A 31 -9.62 -18.37 -3.53
C GLU A 31 -9.62 -17.88 -2.09
N LEU A 32 -10.65 -17.13 -1.73
CA LEU A 32 -10.77 -16.46 -0.44
C LEU A 32 -10.66 -17.40 0.76
N GLU A 33 -11.16 -18.62 0.62
CA GLU A 33 -11.02 -19.69 1.63
C GLU A 33 -9.57 -20.12 1.85
N SER A 34 -8.68 -19.87 0.89
CA SER A 34 -7.24 -20.16 1.00
C SER A 34 -6.46 -19.04 1.70
N VAL A 35 -7.06 -17.85 1.87
CA VAL A 35 -6.44 -16.72 2.54
C VAL A 35 -6.45 -16.95 4.05
N ASN A 36 -5.28 -16.87 4.66
CA ASN A 36 -5.12 -16.91 6.11
C ASN A 36 -5.12 -15.50 6.70
N ARG A 37 -4.40 -14.58 6.06
CA ARG A 37 -4.24 -13.21 6.53
C ARG A 37 -3.94 -12.27 5.36
N LEU A 38 -4.50 -11.06 5.40
CA LEU A 38 -4.07 -9.96 4.56
C LEU A 38 -3.49 -8.85 5.42
N GLU A 39 -2.35 -8.31 5.02
CA GLU A 39 -1.71 -7.17 5.67
C GLU A 39 -1.54 -6.03 4.68
N PHE A 40 -1.98 -4.84 5.08
CA PHE A 40 -1.72 -3.59 4.39
C PHE A 40 -0.73 -2.78 5.20
N SER A 41 0.26 -2.18 4.52
CA SER A 41 1.22 -1.31 5.18
C SER A 41 1.65 -0.15 4.29
N VAL A 42 1.87 1.01 4.91
CA VAL A 42 2.64 2.10 4.32
C VAL A 42 4.00 2.10 4.99
N VAL A 43 5.04 1.84 4.22
CA VAL A 43 6.40 1.67 4.72
C VAL A 43 7.36 2.57 3.98
N TRP A 44 8.47 2.85 4.65
CA TRP A 44 9.67 3.34 3.99
C TRP A 44 10.83 2.38 4.25
N TYR A 45 11.80 2.35 3.35
CA TYR A 45 13.04 1.63 3.57
C TYR A 45 14.23 2.36 2.99
N THR A 46 15.40 2.15 3.58
CA THR A 46 16.67 2.63 3.04
C THR A 46 17.29 1.60 2.10
N GLU A 47 17.89 2.08 1.04
CA GLU A 47 18.70 1.27 0.10
C GLU A 47 20.03 1.99 -0.14
N GLY A 48 21.15 1.27 -0.17
CA GLY A 48 22.43 1.87 -0.50
C GLY A 48 23.63 1.22 0.19
N LYS A 49 24.70 1.99 0.35
CA LYS A 49 25.90 1.53 1.08
C LYS A 49 25.67 1.70 2.58
N GLY A 50 25.81 0.61 3.33
CA GLY A 50 25.60 0.59 4.78
C GLY A 50 24.43 -0.32 5.14
N ASP A 51 23.78 -0.02 6.26
CA ASP A 51 22.66 -0.82 6.75
C ASP A 51 21.35 -0.42 6.05
N GLU A 52 20.62 -1.43 5.59
CA GLU A 52 19.23 -1.27 5.14
C GLU A 52 18.31 -1.31 6.36
N ASP A 53 17.37 -0.37 6.43
CA ASP A 53 16.39 -0.22 7.50
C ASP A 53 14.99 -0.10 6.90
N ILE A 54 13.98 -0.54 7.65
CA ILE A 54 12.57 -0.50 7.26
C ILE A 54 11.74 0.10 8.38
N GLY A 55 11.10 1.23 8.11
CA GLY A 55 10.12 1.83 8.99
C GLY A 55 8.69 1.55 8.53
N VAL A 56 7.83 1.15 9.47
CA VAL A 56 6.39 0.98 9.24
C VAL A 56 5.67 2.22 9.76
N HIS A 57 5.10 3.02 8.84
CA HIS A 57 4.31 4.20 9.21
C HIS A 57 2.88 3.83 9.56
N PHE A 58 2.26 2.99 8.73
CA PHE A 58 0.91 2.50 8.93
C PHE A 58 0.86 0.99 8.68
N PHE A 59 0.07 0.29 9.47
CA PHE A 59 -0.14 -1.14 9.36
C PHE A 59 -1.56 -1.51 9.79
N GLU A 60 -2.22 -2.30 8.96
CA GLU A 60 -3.52 -2.88 9.28
C GLU A 60 -3.54 -4.34 8.82
N THR A 61 -4.10 -5.22 9.65
CA THR A 61 -4.32 -6.63 9.31
C THR A 61 -5.81 -6.86 9.14
N LEU A 62 -6.18 -7.47 8.02
CA LEU A 62 -7.54 -7.88 7.71
C LEU A 62 -7.61 -9.40 7.85
N ASP A 63 -8.30 -9.84 8.90
CA ASP A 63 -8.53 -11.25 9.20
C ASP A 63 -9.77 -11.77 8.45
N TRP A 64 -9.55 -12.67 7.51
CA TRP A 64 -10.61 -13.28 6.72
C TRP A 64 -11.55 -14.15 7.58
N THR A 65 -11.02 -14.77 8.65
CA THR A 65 -11.71 -15.76 9.48
C THR A 65 -12.73 -15.20 10.45
N ASN A 66 -12.61 -13.93 10.85
CA ASN A 66 -13.49 -13.31 11.84
C ASN A 66 -14.69 -12.57 11.22
N GLY A 67 -15.00 -12.84 9.95
CA GLY A 67 -16.12 -12.18 9.27
C GLY A 67 -15.94 -10.66 9.12
N LEU A 68 -14.69 -10.15 9.14
CA LEU A 68 -14.38 -8.73 8.90
C LEU A 68 -14.62 -8.29 7.44
N LEU A 69 -15.05 -9.21 6.58
CA LEU A 69 -15.83 -8.88 5.39
C LEU A 69 -17.19 -8.25 5.66
N GLY A 70 -17.62 -8.25 6.92
CA GLY A 70 -18.85 -7.64 7.44
C GLY A 70 -18.65 -6.29 8.12
N ALA A 71 -17.41 -5.81 8.29
CA ALA A 71 -17.16 -4.38 8.53
C ALA A 71 -17.24 -3.63 7.19
N VAL A 72 -18.38 -3.78 6.53
CA VAL A 72 -18.81 -2.88 5.47
C VAL A 72 -18.97 -1.54 6.19
N SER A 73 -18.15 -0.54 5.86
CA SER A 73 -18.52 0.83 6.23
C SER A 73 -19.93 1.03 5.68
N ALA A 74 -20.88 1.34 6.56
CA ALA A 74 -22.32 1.30 6.27
C ALA A 74 -22.79 2.28 5.17
N ASN A 75 -21.86 2.97 4.51
CA ASN A 75 -22.06 3.79 3.33
C ASN A 75 -20.85 3.55 2.43
N ASP A 76 -21.05 3.42 1.12
CA ASP A 76 -20.10 3.16 0.02
C ASP A 76 -18.90 4.14 -0.09
N ALA A 77 -18.18 4.39 1.01
CA ALA A 77 -17.25 5.49 1.14
C ALA A 77 -15.91 5.15 0.50
N HIS A 78 -15.80 5.45 -0.78
CA HIS A 78 -14.58 5.93 -1.38
C HIS A 78 -14.55 7.47 -1.29
N PRO A 79 -13.53 8.10 -0.67
CA PRO A 79 -12.35 7.48 -0.05
C PRO A 79 -12.63 6.89 1.36
N ALA A 80 -11.80 5.93 1.77
CA ALA A 80 -11.83 5.34 3.12
C ALA A 80 -11.67 6.41 4.23
N PRO A 81 -12.13 6.14 5.47
CA PRO A 81 -11.78 6.95 6.63
C PRO A 81 -10.26 7.18 6.75
N ARG A 82 -9.88 8.24 7.46
CA ARG A 82 -8.45 8.56 7.65
C ARG A 82 -7.76 7.43 8.43
N ASN A 83 -6.59 7.02 7.94
CA ASN A 83 -5.74 5.98 8.51
C ASN A 83 -6.49 4.65 8.66
N SER A 84 -7.12 4.20 7.58
CA SER A 84 -7.82 2.93 7.54
C SER A 84 -7.79 2.27 6.18
N VAL A 85 -8.07 0.97 6.18
CA VAL A 85 -8.40 0.17 5.00
C VAL A 85 -9.84 -0.31 5.13
N CYS A 86 -10.61 -0.24 4.05
CA CYS A 86 -12.00 -0.67 4.03
C CYS A 86 -12.26 -1.53 2.80
N ARG A 87 -13.01 -2.63 2.97
CA ARG A 87 -13.51 -3.40 1.84
C ARG A 87 -14.59 -2.60 1.11
N ILE A 88 -14.49 -2.55 -0.21
CA ILE A 88 -15.55 -2.09 -1.10
C ILE A 88 -16.27 -3.35 -1.61
N PRO A 89 -17.58 -3.50 -1.34
CA PRO A 89 -18.38 -4.55 -1.95
C PRO A 89 -18.50 -4.27 -3.46
N ASP A 90 -17.58 -4.81 -4.25
CA ASP A 90 -17.77 -4.87 -5.70
C ASP A 90 -18.75 -6.02 -5.97
N GLY A 91 -19.85 -5.75 -6.67
CA GLY A 91 -20.83 -6.79 -7.07
C GLY A 91 -20.29 -7.78 -8.12
N ASP A 92 -18.97 -7.82 -8.32
CA ASP A 92 -18.27 -8.56 -9.35
C ASP A 92 -17.67 -9.84 -8.74
N GLU A 93 -18.17 -11.00 -9.16
CA GLU A 93 -17.95 -12.31 -8.51
C GLU A 93 -16.48 -12.80 -8.50
N LYS A 94 -15.55 -12.07 -9.12
CA LYS A 94 -14.17 -12.52 -9.40
C LYS A 94 -13.06 -11.90 -8.53
N GLY A 95 -13.37 -11.04 -7.57
CA GLY A 95 -12.34 -10.50 -6.69
C GLY A 95 -12.86 -9.62 -5.58
N GLU A 96 -11.93 -9.15 -4.74
CA GLU A 96 -12.23 -8.28 -3.60
C GLU A 96 -11.49 -6.96 -3.73
N THR A 97 -12.23 -5.85 -3.67
CA THR A 97 -11.67 -4.50 -3.77
C THR A 97 -11.61 -3.86 -2.38
N PHE A 98 -10.54 -3.13 -2.10
CA PHE A 98 -10.34 -2.41 -0.85
C PHE A 98 -9.95 -0.96 -1.15
N SER A 99 -10.53 0.00 -0.43
CA SER A 99 -10.04 1.38 -0.37
C SER A 99 -9.10 1.56 0.82
N PHE A 100 -8.15 2.48 0.69
CA PHE A 100 -7.29 2.90 1.79
C PHE A 100 -7.09 4.42 1.80
N SER A 101 -6.76 4.96 2.97
CA SER A 101 -6.46 6.37 3.16
C SER A 101 -5.54 6.52 4.36
N VAL A 102 -4.34 7.08 4.17
CA VAL A 102 -3.31 7.20 5.22
C VAL A 102 -2.67 8.59 5.17
N THR A 103 -2.70 9.33 6.28
CA THR A 103 -1.96 10.58 6.43
C THR A 103 -0.48 10.30 6.68
N LEU A 104 0.38 10.81 5.80
CA LEU A 104 1.83 10.64 5.88
C LEU A 104 2.43 11.41 7.06
N PRO A 105 3.58 10.96 7.61
CA PRO A 105 4.27 11.71 8.65
C PRO A 105 4.99 12.93 8.05
N SER A 106 5.53 13.79 8.91
CA SER A 106 6.41 14.89 8.47
C SER A 106 7.77 14.40 7.95
N SER A 107 8.16 13.17 8.29
CA SER A 107 9.44 12.55 7.94
C SER A 107 9.37 11.01 8.05
N PRO A 108 10.24 10.24 7.38
CA PRO A 108 11.29 10.69 6.46
C PRO A 108 10.74 11.13 5.09
N LEU A 109 11.48 12.00 4.40
CA LEU A 109 11.20 12.33 3.00
C LEU A 109 11.81 11.29 2.07
N SER A 110 11.27 11.14 0.86
CA SER A 110 11.96 10.39 -0.18
C SER A 110 13.30 11.04 -0.52
N TYR A 111 14.30 10.21 -0.75
CA TYR A 111 15.66 10.63 -1.08
C TYR A 111 16.25 9.67 -2.11
N TYR A 112 16.91 10.17 -3.14
CA TYR A 112 17.48 9.36 -4.23
C TYR A 112 18.93 9.77 -4.49
N GLY A 113 19.76 9.66 -3.45
CA GLY A 113 21.19 9.94 -3.54
C GLY A 113 22.00 8.76 -4.09
N MET A 114 23.30 9.00 -4.29
CA MET A 114 24.23 7.97 -4.78
C MET A 114 24.59 6.92 -3.72
N ILE A 115 24.58 7.31 -2.44
CA ILE A 115 25.03 6.47 -1.32
C ILE A 115 23.85 5.89 -0.55
N LEU A 116 22.75 6.65 -0.46
CA LEU A 116 21.54 6.31 0.27
C LEU A 116 20.33 6.69 -0.56
N LYS A 117 19.31 5.87 -0.53
CA LYS A 117 17.97 6.16 -1.02
C LYS A 117 16.96 5.86 0.07
N ILE A 118 15.86 6.59 0.09
CA ILE A 118 14.69 6.35 0.94
C ILE A 118 13.50 6.17 0.02
N HIS A 119 13.00 4.94 -0.03
CA HIS A 119 11.85 4.55 -0.84
C HIS A 119 10.61 4.48 0.04
N TRP A 120 9.51 5.05 -0.43
CA TRP A 120 8.19 4.90 0.17
C TRP A 120 7.34 3.98 -0.70
N CYS A 121 6.61 3.04 -0.10
CA CYS A 121 5.63 2.24 -0.81
C CYS A 121 4.40 1.90 0.03
N VAL A 122 3.29 1.74 -0.67
CA VAL A 122 2.16 0.95 -0.17
C VAL A 122 2.46 -0.51 -0.48
N ARG A 123 2.29 -1.37 0.52
CA ARG A 123 2.58 -2.80 0.44
C ARG A 123 1.40 -3.61 0.94
N VAL A 124 0.93 -4.52 0.10
CA VAL A 124 -0.06 -5.55 0.42
C VAL A 124 0.65 -6.90 0.49
N ARG A 125 0.44 -7.64 1.58
CA ARG A 125 0.91 -9.02 1.76
C ARG A 125 -0.26 -9.93 2.04
N ILE A 126 -0.35 -11.03 1.30
CA ILE A 126 -1.38 -12.04 1.44
C ILE A 126 -0.69 -13.33 1.86
N PHE A 127 -1.03 -13.81 3.05
CA PHE A 127 -0.54 -15.07 3.58
C PHE A 127 -1.62 -16.13 3.34
N LEU A 128 -1.26 -17.17 2.61
CA LEU A 128 -2.16 -18.28 2.31
C LEU A 128 -2.03 -19.38 3.36
N LYS A 129 -3.09 -20.17 3.54
CA LYS A 129 -3.13 -21.31 4.48
C LYS A 129 -2.08 -22.39 4.16
N ASN A 130 -1.62 -22.46 2.91
CA ASN A 130 -0.54 -23.37 2.49
C ASN A 130 0.88 -22.82 2.78
N GLY A 131 1.00 -21.69 3.46
CA GLY A 131 2.27 -21.05 3.83
C GLY A 131 2.89 -20.16 2.75
N ARG A 132 2.28 -20.05 1.55
CA ARG A 132 2.75 -19.13 0.52
C ARG A 132 2.41 -17.69 0.89
N GLU A 133 3.31 -16.78 0.57
CA GLU A 133 3.11 -15.33 0.63
C GLU A 133 3.02 -14.76 -0.79
N VAL A 134 2.04 -13.88 -1.01
CA VAL A 134 1.96 -13.04 -2.20
C VAL A 134 2.13 -11.59 -1.76
N LYS A 135 3.12 -10.92 -2.33
CA LYS A 135 3.46 -9.53 -2.02
C LYS A 135 3.24 -8.65 -3.25
N SER A 136 2.66 -7.48 -3.05
CA SER A 136 2.59 -6.43 -4.06
C SER A 136 2.92 -5.08 -3.44
N GLU A 137 3.73 -4.30 -4.16
CA GLU A 137 4.26 -3.03 -3.71
C GLU A 137 4.03 -1.98 -4.78
N LYS A 138 3.62 -0.78 -4.36
CA LYS A 138 3.56 0.37 -5.25
C LYS A 138 4.29 1.55 -4.62
N PHE A 139 5.31 2.01 -5.33
CA PHE A 139 6.17 3.09 -4.91
C PHE A 139 5.52 4.45 -5.16
N PHE A 140 5.80 5.38 -4.25
CA PHE A 140 5.44 6.78 -4.38
C PHE A 140 6.57 7.66 -3.80
N THR A 141 6.49 8.96 -4.06
CA THR A 141 7.47 9.94 -3.56
C THR A 141 6.85 10.78 -2.46
N VAL A 142 7.58 11.00 -1.37
CA VAL A 142 7.22 11.94 -0.30
C VAL A 142 8.14 13.17 -0.35
N GLY A 143 7.53 14.34 -0.50
CA GLY A 143 8.20 15.62 -0.66
C GLY A 143 8.71 15.88 -2.08
N SER A 144 9.59 16.87 -2.19
CA SER A 144 10.18 17.29 -3.46
C SER A 144 11.50 16.57 -3.68
N VAL A 145 11.49 15.48 -4.44
CA VAL A 145 12.73 14.86 -4.92
C VAL A 145 13.18 15.60 -6.18
N PRO A 146 14.39 16.19 -6.21
CA PRO A 146 14.93 16.76 -7.43
C PRO A 146 15.01 15.67 -8.49
N LYS A 147 14.37 15.88 -9.64
CA LYS A 147 14.63 15.04 -10.82
C LYS A 147 16.06 15.34 -11.25
N VAL A 148 17.00 14.45 -10.96
CA VAL A 148 18.34 14.55 -11.54
C VAL A 148 18.17 14.33 -13.05
N GLN A 149 18.17 15.41 -13.83
CA GLN A 149 18.43 15.31 -15.27
C GLN A 149 19.92 15.00 -15.41
N VAL A 150 20.23 13.74 -15.70
CA VAL A 150 21.54 13.40 -16.23
C VAL A 150 21.50 13.76 -17.71
N ASP A 151 21.94 14.97 -18.04
CA ASP A 151 22.22 15.32 -19.42
C ASP A 151 23.41 14.45 -19.87
N LEU A 152 23.12 13.41 -20.64
CA LEU A 152 24.14 12.66 -21.36
C LEU A 152 24.64 13.57 -22.49
N ASN A 153 25.83 14.11 -22.27
CA ASN A 153 26.57 14.97 -23.21
C ASN A 153 27.15 14.15 -24.36
#